data_AF-A0A970YDE2-F1
#
_entry.id   AF-A0A970YDE2-F1
#
_cell.length_a   1.000
_cell.length_b   1.000
_cell.length_c   1.000
_cell.angle_alpha   90.00
_cell.angle_beta   90.00
_cell.angle_gamma   90.00
#
_symmetry.space_group_name_H-M   'P 1'
#
loop_
_entity.id
_entity.type
_entity.pdbx_description
1 polymer ?
#
loop_
_entity_poly.entity_id
_entity_poly.type
_entity_poly.pdbx_seq_one_letter_code
_entity_poly.pdbx_strand_id
1 'polypeptide(L)'
;MDKNKNTTLPVYRKIAIDISQDIVSGKYREGQKLSGRSVLSSQYGVSPETIRKAVYLLKDVGIIDVKSNSGVYIISVQKAADFLRQFHEVQSVTNAKNELFAWMERQISETSAAMEKIQFIVNASGRLNKATPYTPYEIVVPPTSAIAGKSISDLNFWHMTGATIVAIERGEQTILSPGPYSSLLSGDILYIVGDEQALNAAIHFVTDGGNNQKQQP
;
A
#
# COMPACT_ATOMS: atom_id res chain seq x y z
N MET A 1 0.82 19.86 -26.32
CA MET A 1 0.08 20.61 -25.27
C MET A 1 0.90 20.54 -24.00
N ASP A 2 1.33 21.70 -23.54
CA ASP A 2 2.56 21.93 -22.78
C ASP A 2 2.58 21.37 -21.35
N LYS A 3 3.52 20.45 -21.09
CA LYS A 3 3.88 19.95 -19.76
C LYS A 3 5.14 20.67 -19.27
N ASN A 4 4.98 21.84 -18.65
CA ASN A 4 6.02 22.36 -17.76
C ASN A 4 5.48 23.44 -16.80
N LYS A 5 4.74 23.02 -15.77
CA LYS A 5 4.57 23.84 -14.57
C LYS A 5 5.57 23.36 -13.52
N ASN A 6 6.84 23.69 -13.74
CA ASN A 6 7.78 23.78 -12.63
C ASN A 6 7.12 24.63 -11.55
N THR A 7 7.00 24.08 -10.35
CA THR A 7 6.44 24.71 -9.14
C THR A 7 7.39 25.80 -8.63
N THR A 8 7.94 26.62 -9.52
CA THR A 8 8.78 27.76 -9.21
C THR A 8 7.90 28.91 -8.78
N LEU A 9 8.06 29.30 -7.51
CA LEU A 9 7.37 30.44 -6.91
C LEU A 9 7.48 31.68 -7.83
N PRO A 10 6.39 32.42 -8.10
CA PRO A 10 6.45 33.63 -8.89
C PRO A 10 7.51 34.60 -8.35
N VAL A 11 8.29 35.22 -9.24
CA VAL A 11 9.46 36.03 -8.87
C VAL A 11 9.12 37.13 -7.85
N TYR A 12 7.97 37.81 -8.00
CA TYR A 12 7.53 38.85 -7.06
C TYR A 12 7.27 38.31 -5.64
N ARG A 13 6.83 37.05 -5.50
CA ARG A 13 6.63 36.43 -4.17
C ARG A 13 7.97 36.12 -3.51
N LYS A 14 8.97 35.65 -4.28
CA LYS A 14 10.32 35.42 -3.75
C LYS A 14 10.91 36.71 -3.16
N ILE A 15 10.76 37.82 -3.89
CA ILE A 15 11.21 39.14 -3.43
C ILE A 15 10.47 39.57 -2.15
N ALA A 16 9.16 39.32 -2.05
CA ALA A 16 8.41 39.62 -0.83
C ALA A 16 8.89 38.79 0.38
N ILE A 17 9.26 37.53 0.17
CA ILE A 17 9.81 36.65 1.21
C ILE A 17 11.18 37.15 1.66
N ASP A 18 12.10 37.43 0.73
CA ASP A 18 13.44 37.96 1.04
C ASP A 18 13.34 39.26 1.85
N ILE A 19 12.51 40.20 1.42
CA ILE A 19 12.29 41.45 2.16
C ILE A 19 11.72 41.18 3.55
N SER A 20 10.80 40.23 3.69
CA SER A 20 10.23 39.86 5.00
C SER A 20 11.28 39.21 5.90
N GLN A 21 12.17 38.38 5.37
CA GLN A 21 13.30 37.79 6.10
C GLN A 21 14.30 38.85 6.56
N ASP A 22 14.62 39.83 5.70
CA ASP A 22 15.44 40.97 6.05
C ASP A 22 14.82 41.81 7.19
N ILE A 23 13.49 41.97 7.20
CA ILE A 23 12.78 42.67 8.28
C ILE A 23 12.86 41.87 9.60
N VAL A 24 12.59 40.56 9.55
CA VAL A 24 12.61 39.70 10.76
C VAL A 24 14.02 39.49 11.31
N SER A 25 15.04 39.44 10.45
CA SER A 25 16.45 39.35 10.86
C SER A 25 17.00 40.64 11.47
N GLY A 26 16.22 41.72 11.48
CA GLY A 26 16.59 42.99 12.10
C GLY A 26 17.45 43.91 11.21
N LYS A 27 17.64 43.56 9.93
CA LYS A 27 18.27 44.45 8.94
C LYS A 27 17.47 45.73 8.73
N TYR A 28 16.15 45.66 8.91
CA TYR A 28 15.28 46.81 8.93
C TYR A 28 14.42 46.86 10.20
N ARG A 29 14.19 48.06 10.73
CA ARG A 29 13.37 48.31 11.91
C ARG A 29 11.98 48.82 11.55
N GLU A 30 11.00 48.61 12.43
CA GLU A 30 9.68 49.25 12.30
C GLU A 30 9.83 50.78 12.23
N GLY A 31 9.06 51.42 11.34
CA GLY A 31 9.15 52.84 11.02
C GLY A 31 10.29 53.22 10.08
N GLN A 32 11.25 52.33 9.80
CA GLN A 32 12.36 52.61 8.89
C GLN A 32 11.88 52.68 7.44
N LYS A 33 12.48 53.59 6.67
CA LYS A 33 12.26 53.70 5.23
C LYS A 33 13.04 52.61 4.50
N LEU A 34 12.34 51.80 3.71
CA LEU A 34 12.92 50.84 2.79
C LEU A 34 13.52 51.57 1.57
N SER A 35 14.54 50.96 0.96
CA SER A 35 15.11 51.43 -0.30
C SER A 35 14.03 51.63 -1.37
N GLY A 36 14.16 52.71 -2.16
CA GLY A 36 13.17 53.10 -3.16
C GLY A 36 12.98 52.04 -4.26
N ARG A 37 11.85 52.13 -4.97
CA ARG A 37 11.44 51.16 -6.03
C ARG A 37 12.53 50.91 -7.08
N SER A 38 13.26 51.96 -7.48
CA SER A 38 14.33 51.87 -8.47
C SER A 38 15.59 51.16 -7.95
N VAL A 39 15.91 51.33 -6.67
CA VAL A 39 17.08 50.68 -6.03
C VAL A 39 16.82 49.18 -5.88
N LEU A 40 15.62 48.80 -5.43
CA LEU A 40 15.24 47.39 -5.31
C LEU A 40 15.19 46.70 -6.67
N SER A 41 14.72 47.37 -7.72
CA SER A 41 14.71 46.81 -9.08
C SER A 41 16.13 46.47 -9.57
N SER A 42 17.10 47.36 -9.31
CA SER A 42 18.51 47.11 -9.65
C SER A 42 19.15 46.02 -8.80
N GLN A 43 18.89 45.99 -7.50
CA GLN A 43 19.44 44.97 -6.58
C GLN A 43 18.97 43.56 -6.93
N TYR A 44 17.68 43.40 -7.24
CA TYR A 44 17.09 42.10 -7.55
C TYR A 44 17.17 41.74 -9.04
N GLY A 45 17.66 42.64 -9.90
CA GLY A 45 17.78 42.38 -11.35
C GLY A 45 16.44 42.14 -12.06
N VAL A 46 15.35 42.71 -11.55
CA VAL A 46 13.98 42.48 -12.06
C VAL A 46 13.32 43.76 -12.56
N SER A 47 12.30 43.60 -13.42
CA SER A 47 11.46 44.71 -13.87
C SER A 47 10.85 45.50 -12.70
N PRO A 48 10.76 46.84 -12.79
CA PRO A 48 10.10 47.68 -11.79
C PRO A 48 8.67 47.25 -11.47
N GLU A 49 7.97 46.66 -12.43
CA GLU A 49 6.60 46.15 -12.27
C GLU A 49 6.55 44.92 -11.35
N THR A 50 7.59 44.09 -11.36
CA THR A 50 7.74 42.94 -10.46
C THR A 50 7.98 43.40 -9.02
N ILE A 51 8.83 44.42 -8.82
CA ILE A 51 9.03 45.07 -7.51
C ILE A 51 7.73 45.70 -7.04
N ARG A 52 7.00 46.39 -7.92
CA ARG A 52 5.70 46.98 -7.59
C ARG A 52 4.74 45.92 -7.06
N LYS A 53 4.63 44.78 -7.73
CA LYS A 53 3.79 43.64 -7.28
C LYS A 53 4.23 43.09 -5.93
N ALA A 54 5.54 42.94 -5.70
CA ALA A 54 6.07 42.47 -4.42
C ALA A 54 5.76 43.45 -3.27
N VAL A 55 5.94 44.75 -3.52
CA VAL A 55 5.64 45.83 -2.55
C VAL A 55 4.15 45.91 -2.25
N TYR A 56 3.27 45.79 -3.26
CA TYR A 56 1.83 45.75 -3.01
C TYR A 56 1.41 44.53 -2.20
N LEU A 57 1.98 43.36 -2.47
CA LEU A 57 1.71 42.15 -1.68
C LEU A 57 2.06 42.37 -0.20
N LEU A 58 3.23 42.92 0.08
CA LEU A 58 3.66 43.24 1.46
C LEU A 58 2.78 44.32 2.10
N LYS A 59 2.27 45.26 1.30
CA LYS A 59 1.33 46.29 1.75
C LYS A 59 -0.03 45.70 2.12
N ASP A 60 -0.56 44.81 1.30
CA ASP A 60 -1.86 44.17 1.53
C ASP A 60 -1.85 43.33 2.83
N VAL A 61 -0.73 42.67 3.12
CA VAL A 61 -0.52 41.97 4.41
C VAL A 61 -0.34 42.96 5.58
N GLY A 62 0.02 44.21 5.27
CA GLY A 62 0.24 45.27 6.26
C GLY A 62 1.63 45.24 6.91
N ILE A 63 2.62 44.64 6.23
CA ILE A 63 4.02 44.62 6.65
C ILE A 63 4.66 45.98 6.37
N ILE A 64 4.28 46.61 5.25
CA ILE A 64 4.81 47.90 4.79
C ILE A 64 3.69 48.87 4.39
N ASP A 65 3.97 50.17 4.46
CA ASP A 65 3.11 51.22 3.90
C ASP A 65 3.81 51.95 2.75
N VAL A 66 3.02 52.43 1.80
CA VAL A 66 3.48 53.16 0.62
C VAL A 66 2.85 54.54 0.64
N LYS A 67 3.63 55.55 1.07
CA LYS A 67 3.19 56.96 1.06
C LYS A 67 3.49 57.59 -0.31
N SER A 68 2.49 58.26 -0.87
CA SER A 68 2.39 58.69 -2.29
C SER A 68 3.56 59.52 -2.84
N ASN A 69 4.48 60.03 -2.01
CA ASN A 69 5.69 60.71 -2.49
C ASN A 69 6.92 60.58 -1.56
N SER A 70 6.86 59.75 -0.52
CA SER A 70 7.88 59.75 0.55
C SER A 70 8.61 58.42 0.72
N GLY A 71 8.22 57.39 -0.03
CA GLY A 71 8.85 56.06 -0.04
C GLY A 71 8.03 54.98 0.66
N VAL A 72 8.69 53.85 0.88
CA VAL A 72 8.11 52.65 1.50
C VAL A 72 8.59 52.58 2.95
N TYR A 73 7.69 52.34 3.89
CA TYR A 73 7.99 52.29 5.33
C TYR A 73 7.57 50.95 5.91
N ILE A 74 8.33 50.42 6.87
CA ILE A 74 7.96 49.18 7.56
C ILE A 74 6.98 49.52 8.68
N ILE A 75 5.85 48.83 8.72
CA ILE A 75 4.82 49.03 9.73
C ILE A 75 4.97 48.00 10.85
N SER A 76 5.22 46.74 10.51
CA SER A 76 5.22 45.67 11.49
C SER A 76 6.18 44.53 11.14
N VAL A 77 7.13 44.25 12.03
CA VAL A 77 8.01 43.09 11.99
C VAL A 77 7.23 41.83 12.36
N GLN A 78 6.28 41.93 13.30
CA GLN A 78 5.44 40.79 13.72
C GLN A 78 4.65 40.22 12.53
N LYS A 79 4.02 41.08 11.72
CA LYS A 79 3.32 40.64 10.51
C LYS A 79 4.25 40.03 9.47
N ALA A 80 5.49 40.47 9.39
CA ALA A 80 6.49 39.85 8.51
C ALA A 80 6.82 38.42 8.98
N ALA A 81 6.95 38.21 10.29
CA ALA A 81 7.16 36.88 10.87
C ALA A 81 5.96 35.96 10.64
N ASP A 82 4.74 36.48 10.77
CA ASP A 82 3.51 35.72 10.50
C ASP A 82 3.39 35.32 9.03
N PHE A 83 3.70 36.24 8.11
CA PHE A 83 3.74 35.98 6.67
C PHE A 83 4.75 34.88 6.30
N LEU A 84 5.94 34.90 6.89
CA LEU A 84 6.94 33.85 6.68
C LEU A 84 6.47 32.49 7.21
N ARG A 85 5.84 32.45 8.39
CA ARG A 85 5.30 31.20 8.96
C ARG A 85 4.23 30.58 8.06
N GLN A 86 3.24 31.38 7.66
CA GLN A 86 2.18 30.92 6.74
C GLN A 86 2.76 30.44 5.40
N PHE A 87 3.80 31.11 4.91
CA PHE A 87 4.47 30.70 3.69
C PHE A 87 5.17 29.33 3.82
N HIS A 88 5.90 29.10 4.92
CA HIS A 88 6.59 27.84 5.18
C HIS A 88 5.61 26.68 5.40
N GLU A 89 4.48 26.90 6.07
CA GLU A 89 3.45 25.87 6.29
C GLU A 89 2.90 25.32 4.96
N VAL A 90 2.52 26.20 4.03
CA VAL A 90 1.96 25.78 2.72
C VAL A 90 3.00 25.04 1.86
N GLN A 91 4.29 25.42 1.96
CA GLN A 91 5.38 24.69 1.30
C GLN A 91 5.63 23.32 1.94
N SER A 92 5.56 23.22 3.27
CA SER A 92 5.78 21.96 4.00
C SER A 92 4.75 20.88 3.64
N VAL A 93 3.48 21.26 3.52
CA VAL A 93 2.40 20.35 3.13
C VAL A 93 2.56 19.90 1.67
N THR A 94 2.99 20.81 0.79
CA THR A 94 3.24 20.49 -0.62
C THR A 94 4.43 19.54 -0.79
N ASN A 95 5.50 19.74 -0.01
CA ASN A 95 6.65 18.84 0.00
C ASN A 95 6.29 17.47 0.55
N ALA A 96 5.62 17.42 1.71
CA ALA A 96 5.13 16.16 2.29
C ALA A 96 4.21 15.41 1.32
N LYS A 97 3.33 16.12 0.60
CA LYS A 97 2.50 15.55 -0.46
C LYS A 97 3.35 14.93 -1.56
N ASN A 98 4.33 15.66 -2.10
CA ASN A 98 5.17 15.17 -3.20
C ASN A 98 6.03 13.97 -2.78
N GLU A 99 6.59 13.99 -1.56
CA GLU A 99 7.33 12.87 -0.99
C GLU A 99 6.45 11.64 -0.82
N LEU A 100 5.21 11.81 -0.31
CA LEU A 100 4.25 10.72 -0.19
C LEU A 100 3.92 10.10 -1.54
N PHE A 101 3.63 10.90 -2.57
CA PHE A 101 3.34 10.39 -3.91
C PHE A 101 4.52 9.63 -4.52
N ALA A 102 5.73 10.18 -4.42
CA ALA A 102 6.94 9.50 -4.90
C ALA A 102 7.19 8.17 -4.15
N TRP A 103 6.93 8.15 -2.84
CA TRP A 103 7.02 6.93 -2.03
C TRP A 103 5.96 5.90 -2.43
N MET A 104 4.71 6.32 -2.67
CA MET A 104 3.64 5.44 -3.13
C MET A 104 3.94 4.80 -4.48
N GLU A 105 4.47 5.58 -5.44
CA GLU A 105 4.88 5.06 -6.75
C GLU A 105 5.97 3.99 -6.61
N ARG A 106 6.96 4.22 -5.73
CA ARG A 106 8.00 3.22 -5.43
C ARG A 106 7.40 1.96 -4.79
N GLN A 107 6.49 2.10 -3.83
CA GLN A 107 5.84 0.94 -3.19
C GLN A 107 5.03 0.10 -4.17
N ILE A 108 4.28 0.74 -5.08
CA ILE A 108 3.53 0.01 -6.13
C ILE A 108 4.50 -0.79 -7.03
N SER A 109 5.65 -0.22 -7.38
CA SER A 109 6.66 -0.91 -8.19
C SER A 109 7.28 -2.11 -7.44
N GLU A 110 7.66 -1.94 -6.18
CA GLU A 110 8.26 -3.00 -5.35
C GLU A 110 7.28 -4.15 -5.12
N THR A 111 6.03 -3.84 -4.78
CA THR A 111 4.97 -4.84 -4.58
C THR A 111 4.62 -5.58 -5.87
N SER A 112 4.61 -4.90 -7.02
CA SER A 112 4.40 -5.55 -8.32
C SER A 112 5.52 -6.55 -8.64
N ALA A 113 6.78 -6.18 -8.37
CA ALA A 113 7.93 -7.08 -8.55
C ALA A 113 7.90 -8.27 -7.57
N ALA A 114 7.43 -8.06 -6.34
CA ALA A 114 7.20 -9.16 -5.39
C ALA A 114 6.11 -10.12 -5.88
N MET A 115 5.00 -9.60 -6.42
CA MET A 115 3.94 -10.42 -7.00
C MET A 115 4.41 -11.21 -8.22
N GLU A 116 5.28 -10.66 -9.05
CA GLU A 116 5.91 -11.40 -10.15
C GLU A 116 6.73 -12.60 -9.63
N LYS A 117 7.49 -12.41 -8.55
CA LYS A 117 8.24 -13.50 -7.90
C LYS A 117 7.32 -14.53 -7.26
N ILE A 118 6.24 -14.10 -6.62
CA ILE A 118 5.22 -15.02 -6.10
C ILE A 118 4.61 -15.80 -7.26
N GLN A 119 4.27 -15.16 -8.37
CA GLN A 119 3.74 -15.85 -9.54
C GLN A 119 4.75 -16.84 -10.12
N PHE A 120 6.04 -16.51 -10.13
CA PHE A 120 7.10 -17.45 -10.50
C PHE A 120 7.14 -18.66 -9.56
N ILE A 121 7.11 -18.44 -8.24
CA ILE A 121 7.08 -19.51 -7.25
C ILE A 121 5.81 -20.35 -7.42
N VAL A 122 4.64 -19.73 -7.53
CA VAL A 122 3.36 -20.41 -7.75
C VAL A 122 3.35 -21.18 -9.07
N ASN A 123 4.00 -20.69 -10.12
CA ASN A 123 4.12 -21.41 -11.39
C ASN A 123 5.16 -22.54 -11.32
N ALA A 124 6.25 -22.37 -10.57
CA ALA A 124 7.26 -23.39 -10.33
C ALA A 124 6.69 -24.51 -9.44
N SER A 125 6.04 -24.15 -8.34
CA SER A 125 5.23 -25.04 -7.49
C SER A 125 4.01 -25.57 -8.22
N GLY A 126 3.45 -24.81 -9.15
CA GLY A 126 2.36 -25.23 -10.03
C GLY A 126 2.81 -26.25 -11.05
N ARG A 127 4.09 -26.25 -11.49
CA ARG A 127 4.69 -27.36 -12.24
C ARG A 127 4.94 -28.57 -11.34
N LEU A 128 5.23 -28.38 -10.06
CA LEU A 128 5.27 -29.46 -9.07
C LEU A 128 3.86 -30.05 -8.81
N ASN A 129 2.81 -29.21 -8.79
CA ASN A 129 1.42 -29.62 -8.57
C ASN A 129 0.69 -30.11 -9.84
N LYS A 130 1.04 -29.63 -11.04
CA LYS A 130 0.48 -30.09 -12.33
C LYS A 130 1.23 -31.26 -12.94
N ALA A 131 2.28 -31.77 -12.29
CA ALA A 131 3.01 -32.93 -12.78
C ALA A 131 3.48 -33.85 -11.65
N THR A 132 2.58 -34.30 -10.77
CA THR A 132 2.64 -35.68 -10.27
C THR A 132 1.25 -36.17 -9.82
N PRO A 133 0.65 -37.16 -10.50
CA PRO A 133 -0.45 -37.98 -9.97
C PRO A 133 -0.08 -38.81 -8.72
N TYR A 134 1.05 -38.51 -8.08
CA TYR A 134 1.75 -39.39 -7.14
C TYR A 134 2.03 -38.76 -5.77
N THR A 135 1.64 -37.50 -5.53
CA THR A 135 1.74 -36.89 -4.19
C THR A 135 0.39 -37.06 -3.49
N PRO A 136 0.27 -37.95 -2.49
CA PRO A 136 -0.99 -38.15 -1.80
C PRO A 136 -1.38 -36.91 -1.00
N TYR A 137 -2.66 -36.57 -1.03
CA TYR A 137 -3.26 -35.55 -0.17
C TYR A 137 -3.52 -36.14 1.22
N GLU A 138 -3.20 -35.39 2.26
CA GLU A 138 -3.36 -35.81 3.66
C GLU A 138 -4.68 -35.30 4.24
N ILE A 139 -5.47 -36.21 4.82
CA ILE A 139 -6.69 -35.85 5.53
C ILE A 139 -6.79 -36.55 6.88
N VAL A 140 -7.01 -35.78 7.93
CA VAL A 140 -7.27 -36.29 9.27
C VAL A 140 -8.74 -36.70 9.38
N VAL A 141 -9.02 -37.87 9.94
CA VAL A 141 -10.38 -38.32 10.27
C VAL A 141 -10.82 -37.67 11.59
N PRO A 142 -11.72 -36.67 11.58
CA PRO A 142 -12.10 -35.98 12.81
C PRO A 142 -12.88 -36.89 13.76
N PRO A 143 -12.84 -36.64 15.09
CA PRO A 143 -13.61 -37.42 16.08
C PRO A 143 -15.12 -37.43 15.86
N THR A 144 -15.64 -36.41 15.17
CA THR A 144 -17.06 -36.30 14.81
C THR A 144 -17.40 -36.97 13.48
N SER A 145 -16.42 -37.55 12.78
CA SER A 145 -16.66 -38.13 11.45
C SER A 145 -17.55 -39.36 11.52
N ALA A 146 -18.57 -39.42 10.67
CA ALA A 146 -19.46 -40.58 10.56
C ALA A 146 -18.79 -41.81 9.91
N ILE A 147 -17.54 -41.68 9.44
CA ILE A 147 -16.75 -42.79 8.87
C ILE A 147 -15.95 -43.55 9.94
N ALA A 148 -15.73 -42.95 11.11
CA ALA A 148 -14.93 -43.56 12.16
C ALA A 148 -15.55 -44.89 12.64
N GLY A 149 -14.70 -45.90 12.79
CA GLY A 149 -15.08 -47.27 13.14
C GLY A 149 -15.53 -48.14 11.96
N LYS A 150 -15.74 -47.60 10.76
CA LYS A 150 -16.18 -48.36 9.57
C LYS A 150 -14.99 -48.81 8.72
N SER A 151 -15.13 -49.95 8.03
CA SER A 151 -14.11 -50.39 7.08
C SER A 151 -14.19 -49.61 5.76
N ILE A 152 -13.09 -49.56 5.01
CA ILE A 152 -13.05 -48.94 3.67
C ILE A 152 -14.15 -49.54 2.76
N SER A 153 -14.40 -50.85 2.87
CA SER A 153 -15.46 -51.54 2.14
C SER A 153 -16.86 -51.11 2.57
N ASP A 154 -17.13 -50.98 3.86
CA ASP A 154 -18.44 -50.55 4.36
C ASP A 154 -18.80 -49.14 3.88
N LEU A 155 -17.77 -48.31 3.71
CA LEU A 155 -17.90 -46.94 3.23
C LEU A 155 -18.05 -46.85 1.71
N ASN A 156 -17.73 -47.92 0.96
CA ASN A 156 -17.59 -47.88 -0.49
C ASN A 156 -16.76 -46.68 -0.97
N PHE A 157 -15.65 -46.38 -0.25
CA PHE A 157 -14.96 -45.10 -0.32
C PHE A 157 -14.60 -44.68 -1.75
N TRP A 158 -13.99 -45.59 -2.52
CA TRP A 158 -13.60 -45.31 -3.91
C TRP A 158 -14.82 -45.08 -4.82
N HIS A 159 -15.90 -45.83 -4.65
CA HIS A 159 -17.12 -45.61 -5.45
C HIS A 159 -17.82 -44.30 -5.10
N MET A 160 -17.77 -43.88 -3.84
CA MET A 160 -18.41 -42.65 -3.36
C MET A 160 -17.61 -41.39 -3.70
N THR A 161 -16.28 -41.50 -3.80
CA THR A 161 -15.38 -40.35 -3.88
C THR A 161 -14.53 -40.33 -5.14
N GLY A 162 -14.30 -41.47 -5.80
CA GLY A 162 -13.31 -41.62 -6.87
C GLY A 162 -11.85 -41.60 -6.41
N ALA A 163 -11.59 -41.35 -5.11
CA ALA A 163 -10.25 -41.27 -4.56
C ALA A 163 -9.75 -42.64 -4.07
N THR A 164 -8.44 -42.87 -4.20
CA THR A 164 -7.77 -44.09 -3.74
C THR A 164 -7.00 -43.80 -2.45
N ILE A 165 -7.24 -44.58 -1.40
CA ILE A 165 -6.46 -44.51 -0.17
C ILE A 165 -5.16 -45.32 -0.37
N VAL A 166 -4.03 -44.64 -0.32
CA VAL A 166 -2.69 -45.22 -0.51
C VAL A 166 -2.07 -45.63 0.82
N ALA A 167 -2.35 -44.90 1.90
CA ALA A 167 -1.88 -45.24 3.24
C ALA A 167 -2.81 -44.69 4.32
N ILE A 168 -2.73 -45.31 5.51
CA ILE A 168 -3.35 -44.82 6.75
C ILE A 168 -2.22 -44.71 7.78
N GLU A 169 -2.02 -43.53 8.35
CA GLU A 169 -1.14 -43.34 9.49
C GLU A 169 -1.96 -43.22 10.76
N ARG A 170 -1.59 -44.02 11.77
CA ARG A 170 -2.26 -44.14 13.06
C ARG A 170 -1.22 -44.13 14.16
N GLY A 171 -1.02 -42.97 14.78
CA GLY A 171 0.07 -42.78 15.73
C GLY A 171 1.42 -43.02 15.04
N GLU A 172 2.23 -43.94 15.56
CA GLU A 172 3.54 -44.28 14.97
C GLU A 172 3.48 -45.38 13.90
N GLN A 173 2.30 -45.90 13.58
CA GLN A 173 2.12 -46.99 12.59
C GLN A 173 1.59 -46.46 11.27
N THR A 174 2.25 -46.81 10.17
CA THR A 174 1.76 -46.57 8.81
C THR A 174 1.31 -47.86 8.16
N ILE A 175 0.04 -47.93 7.78
CA ILE A 175 -0.55 -49.02 7.01
C ILE A 175 -0.49 -48.62 5.53
N LEU A 176 0.45 -49.21 4.79
CA LEU A 176 0.57 -49.02 3.35
C LEU A 176 -0.44 -49.89 2.61
N SER A 177 -1.11 -49.31 1.60
CA SER A 177 -2.09 -49.97 0.75
C SER A 177 -3.16 -50.72 1.55
N PRO A 178 -3.98 -50.01 2.33
CA PRO A 178 -4.97 -50.63 3.21
C PRO A 178 -5.95 -51.48 2.40
N GLY A 179 -6.17 -52.72 2.84
CA GLY A 179 -7.16 -53.61 2.24
C GLY A 179 -8.60 -53.15 2.53
N PRO A 180 -9.60 -53.74 1.85
CA PRO A 180 -11.01 -53.35 1.97
C PRO A 180 -11.56 -53.47 3.40
N TYR A 181 -11.01 -54.38 4.21
CA TYR A 181 -11.42 -54.61 5.59
C TYR A 181 -10.75 -53.68 6.60
N SER A 182 -9.85 -52.79 6.17
CA SER A 182 -9.17 -51.86 7.08
C SER A 182 -10.17 -50.85 7.62
N SER A 183 -10.29 -50.78 8.95
CA SER A 183 -11.16 -49.80 9.62
C SER A 183 -10.47 -48.45 9.75
N LEU A 184 -11.21 -47.39 9.43
CA LEU A 184 -10.78 -46.01 9.65
C LEU A 184 -11.17 -45.60 11.07
N LEU A 185 -10.25 -45.05 11.85
CA LEU A 185 -10.48 -44.59 13.21
C LEU A 185 -10.35 -43.07 13.30
N SER A 186 -10.97 -42.49 14.34
CA SER A 186 -10.75 -41.08 14.64
C SER A 186 -9.27 -40.82 14.92
N GLY A 187 -8.75 -39.74 14.33
CA GLY A 187 -7.34 -39.36 14.45
C GLY A 187 -6.43 -40.04 13.43
N ASP A 188 -6.94 -40.96 12.61
CA ASP A 188 -6.18 -41.48 11.47
C ASP A 188 -5.87 -40.36 10.47
N ILE A 189 -4.68 -40.41 9.87
CA ILE A 189 -4.30 -39.59 8.71
C ILE A 189 -4.40 -40.48 7.47
N LEU A 190 -5.29 -40.14 6.55
CA LEU A 190 -5.44 -40.84 5.28
C LEU A 190 -4.62 -40.14 4.21
N TYR A 191 -3.81 -40.91 3.50
CA TYR A 191 -3.09 -40.48 2.30
C TYR A 191 -3.88 -40.90 1.08
N ILE A 192 -4.49 -39.94 0.38
CA ILE A 192 -5.38 -40.20 -0.76
C ILE A 192 -4.84 -39.64 -2.07
N VAL A 193 -5.11 -40.33 -3.17
CA VAL A 193 -4.74 -39.90 -4.53
C VAL A 193 -5.99 -39.91 -5.42
N GLY A 194 -6.14 -38.90 -6.25
CA GLY A 194 -7.25 -38.73 -7.18
C GLY A 194 -7.09 -37.43 -7.98
N ASP A 195 -7.98 -37.19 -8.93
CA ASP A 195 -8.10 -35.87 -9.56
C ASP A 195 -8.73 -34.84 -8.58
N GLU A 196 -8.80 -33.58 -8.99
CA GLU A 196 -9.32 -32.50 -8.14
C GLU A 196 -10.76 -32.76 -7.67
N GLN A 197 -11.60 -33.38 -8.51
CA GLN A 197 -12.98 -33.71 -8.14
C GLN A 197 -13.02 -34.81 -7.08
N ALA A 198 -12.21 -35.84 -7.26
CA ALA A 198 -12.14 -36.96 -6.34
C ALA A 198 -11.57 -36.56 -4.97
N LEU A 199 -10.54 -35.71 -4.95
CA LEU A 199 -9.96 -35.20 -3.71
C LEU A 199 -10.98 -34.35 -2.94
N ASN A 200 -11.69 -33.44 -3.60
CA ASN A 200 -12.72 -32.63 -2.95
C ASN A 200 -13.87 -33.49 -2.41
N ALA A 201 -14.33 -34.48 -3.17
CA ALA A 201 -15.37 -35.42 -2.73
C ALA A 201 -14.91 -36.24 -1.51
N ALA A 202 -13.66 -36.71 -1.49
CA ALA A 202 -13.08 -37.43 -0.38
C ALA A 202 -12.95 -36.56 0.89
N ILE A 203 -12.55 -35.29 0.74
CA ILE A 203 -12.47 -34.36 1.88
C ILE A 203 -13.83 -34.22 2.54
N HIS A 204 -14.87 -33.89 1.77
CA HIS A 204 -16.24 -33.79 2.28
C HIS A 204 -16.75 -35.11 2.88
N PHE A 205 -16.45 -36.23 2.22
CA PHE A 205 -16.87 -37.55 2.71
C PHE A 205 -16.29 -37.86 4.09
N VAL A 206 -15.04 -37.46 4.34
CA VAL A 206 -14.33 -37.69 5.61
C VAL A 206 -14.69 -36.66 6.67
N THR A 207 -14.89 -35.38 6.33
CA THR A 207 -15.20 -34.34 7.32
C THR A 207 -16.68 -34.30 7.71
N ASP A 208 -17.58 -34.42 6.74
CA ASP A 208 -19.00 -34.14 6.92
C ASP A 208 -19.82 -35.41 7.14
N GLY A 209 -19.19 -36.59 6.94
CA GLY A 209 -19.81 -37.90 7.01
C GLY A 209 -20.74 -38.12 5.81
N GLY A 210 -20.53 -39.19 5.04
CA GLY A 210 -21.28 -39.53 3.83
C GLY A 210 -22.82 -39.64 3.98
N ASN A 211 -23.49 -38.51 4.19
CA ASN A 211 -24.93 -38.33 4.13
C ASN A 211 -25.29 -37.89 2.70
N ASN A 212 -25.20 -38.83 1.77
CA ASN A 212 -25.90 -38.76 0.49
C ASN A 212 -26.42 -40.15 0.13
N GLN A 213 -27.34 -40.68 0.94
CA GLN A 213 -28.30 -41.69 0.50
C GLN A 213 -29.71 -41.15 0.69
N LYS A 214 -30.23 -40.52 -0.38
CA LYS A 214 -31.58 -40.73 -0.96
C LYS A 214 -31.88 -39.57 -1.91
N GLN A 215 -31.62 -39.81 -3.19
CA GLN A 215 -32.49 -39.40 -4.29
C GLN A 215 -31.89 -39.92 -5.60
N GLN A 216 -32.37 -41.09 -6.03
CA GLN A 216 -32.56 -41.37 -7.44
C GLN A 216 -34.01 -41.84 -7.62
N PRO A 217 -34.63 -41.49 -8.76
CA PRO A 217 -36.07 -41.35 -8.93
C PRO A 217 -36.84 -42.67 -8.94
#